data_AF-I6NJI9-F1
#
_entry.id   AF-I6NJI9-F1
#
_cell.length_a   1.000
_cell.length_b   1.000
_cell.length_c   1.000
_cell.angle_alpha   90.00
_cell.angle_beta   90.00
_cell.angle_gamma   90.00
#
_symmetry.space_group_name_H-M   'P 1'
#
loop_
_entity.id
_entity.type
_entity.pdbx_description
1 polymer ?
#
loop_
_entity_poly.entity_id
_entity_poly.type
_entity_poly.pdbx_seq_one_letter_code
_entity_poly.pdbx_strand_id
1 'polypeptide(L)' 'MKNLTTYLSTAPVIATIWLLISASLIIEINRFFPDALTLLI' A
#
# COMPACT_ATOMS: atom_id res chain seq x y z
N MET A 1 23.98 10.98 6.14
CA MET A 1 22.72 10.54 5.48
C MET A 1 22.70 9.07 5.07
N LYS A 2 23.83 8.46 4.66
CA LYS A 2 23.89 7.09 4.10
C LYS A 2 23.33 5.97 5.01
N ASN A 3 23.53 6.04 6.33
CA ASN A 3 23.01 5.05 7.26
C ASN A 3 21.48 5.10 7.39
N LEU A 4 20.88 6.30 7.28
CA LEU A 4 19.44 6.48 7.31
C LEU A 4 18.78 5.89 6.06
N THR A 5 19.37 6.12 4.88
CA THR A 5 18.89 5.52 3.63
C THR A 5 19.03 4.00 3.65
N THR A 6 20.12 3.46 4.21
CA THR A 6 20.28 2.00 4.38
C THR A 6 19.23 1.40 5.32
N TYR A 7 18.90 2.09 6.42
CA TYR A 7 17.83 1.66 7.32
C TYR A 7 16.45 1.66 6.64
N LEU A 8 16.13 2.72 5.90
CA LEU A 8 14.88 2.81 5.12
C LEU A 8 14.80 1.75 4.02
N SER A 9 15.94 1.33 3.48
CA SER A 9 16.03 0.25 2.49
C SER A 9 16.01 -1.17 3.08
N THR A 10 15.79 -1.34 4.39
CA THR A 10 15.67 -2.69 4.96
C THR A 10 14.36 -3.36 4.54
N ALA A 11 14.39 -4.68 4.38
CA ALA A 11 13.24 -5.49 3.96
C ALA A 11 11.95 -5.19 4.74
N PRO A 12 11.92 -5.16 6.09
CA PRO A 12 10.68 -4.87 6.82
C PRO A 12 10.18 -3.44 6.63
N VAL A 13 11.08 -2.46 6.49
CA VAL A 13 10.69 -1.04 6.34
C VAL A 13 10.10 -0.79 4.96
N ILE A 14 10.73 -1.28 3.90
CA ILE A 14 10.18 -1.21 2.53
C ILE A 14 8.85 -1.95 2.47
N ALA A 15 8.77 -3.16 3.04
CA ALA A 15 7.53 -3.94 3.02
C ALA A 15 6.37 -3.20 3.71
N THR A 16 6.64 -2.53 4.83
CA THR A 16 5.63 -1.73 5.54
C THR A 16 5.16 -0.55 4.69
N ILE A 17 6.08 0.17 4.04
CA ILE A 17 5.75 1.29 3.15
C ILE A 17 4.91 0.80 1.96
N TRP A 18 5.32 -0.31 1.36
CA TRP A 18 4.62 -0.90 0.22
C TRP A 18 3.20 -1.36 0.57
N LEU A 19 3.05 -2.06 1.71
CA LEU A 19 1.76 -2.53 2.19
C LEU A 19 0.87 -1.37 2.60
N LEU A 20 1.42 -0.28 3.17
CA LEU A 20 0.65 0.91 3.51
C LEU A 20 0.04 1.56 2.25
N ILE A 21 0.84 1.73 1.20
CA ILE A 21 0.38 2.28 -0.09
C ILE A 21 -0.63 1.33 -0.75
N SER A 22 -0.37 0.03 -0.74
CA SER A 22 -1.28 -0.97 -1.31
C SER A 22 -2.61 -1.01 -0.57
N ALA A 23 -2.57 -0.98 0.77
CA ALA A 23 -3.75 -1.01 1.60
C ALA A 23 -4.58 0.27 1.44
N SER A 24 -3.95 1.45 1.42
CA SER A 24 -4.68 2.70 1.21
C SER A 24 -5.38 2.71 -0.14
N LEU A 25 -4.72 2.24 -1.21
CA LEU A 25 -5.33 2.11 -2.52
C LEU A 25 -6.56 1.18 -2.49
N ILE A 26 -6.44 0.00 -1.90
CA ILE A 26 -7.55 -0.97 -1.82
C ILE A 26 -8.71 -0.41 -0.99
N ILE A 27 -8.43 0.25 0.13
CA ILE A 27 -9.45 0.85 1.00
C ILE A 27 -10.21 1.94 0.26
N GLU A 28 -9.50 2.83 -0.44
CA GLU A 28 -10.14 3.90 -1.19
C GLU A 28 -10.99 3.36 -2.35
N ILE A 29 -10.52 2.33 -3.06
CA ILE A 29 -11.30 1.65 -4.11
C ILE A 29 -12.61 1.10 -3.52
N ASN A 30 -12.55 0.37 -2.41
CA ASN A 30 -13.75 -0.18 -1.77
C ASN A 30 -14.62 0.92 -1.11
N ARG A 31 -14.07 2.08 -0.74
CA ARG A 31 -14.86 3.21 -0.24
C ARG A 31 -15.68 3.88 -1.34
N PHE A 32 -15.11 4.03 -2.54
CA PHE A 32 -15.80 4.63 -3.68
C PHE A 32 -16.71 3.64 -4.41
N PHE A 33 -16.37 2.34 -4.39
CA PHE A 33 -17.13 1.25 -5.02
C PHE A 33 -17.35 0.12 -4.01
N PRO A 34 -18.34 0.25 -3.11
CA PRO A 34 -18.49 -0.61 -1.93
C PRO A 34 -18.96 -2.04 -2.20
N ASP A 35 -19.32 -2.40 -3.43
CA ASP A 35 -19.83 -3.75 -3.75
C ASP A 35 -19.44 -4.18 -5.18
N ALA A 36 -18.16 -4.07 -5.52
CA ALA A 36 -17.63 -4.46 -6.83
C ALA A 36 -17.41 -5.99 -6.92
N LEU A 37 -18.49 -6.76 -7.12
CA LEU A 37 -18.40 -8.22 -7.32
C LEU A 37 -17.83 -8.60 -8.69
N THR A 38 -18.10 -7.77 -9.71
CA THR A 38 -17.58 -7.92 -11.07
C THR A 38 -17.18 -6.54 -11.60
N LEU A 39 -16.32 -6.48 -12.62
CA LEU A 39 -15.87 -5.19 -13.18
C LEU A 39 -16.98 -4.42 -13.94
N LEU A 40 -18.13 -5.06 -14.18
CA LEU A 40 -19.18 -4.58 -15.09
C LEU A 40 -20.41 -4.02 -14.36
N ILE A 41 -20.57 -4.28 -13.06
CA ILE A 41 -21.74 -3.91 -12.25
C ILE A 41 -21.30 -3.10 -11.03
#